data_AF-A0A8J2UGS4-F1
#
_entry.id   AF-A0A8J2UGS4-F1
#
_cell.length_a   1.000
_cell.length_b   1.000
_cell.length_c   1.000
_cell.angle_alpha   90.00
_cell.angle_beta   90.00
_cell.angle_gamma   90.00
#
_symmetry.space_group_name_H-M   'P 1'
#
loop_
_entity.id
_entity.type
_entity.pdbx_description
1 polymer ?
#
loop_
_entity_poly.entity_id
_entity_poly.type
_entity_poly.pdbx_seq_one_letter_code
_entity_poly.pdbx_strand_id
1 'polypeptide(L)'
;MGKSKALTRHYNPTGGWPATFVYNLLGMKNTTTVLLFGLFVLAGCTTTGGHLFVKTSIACPPLSDTVMFVLLPKRPKGPIDGIKIGRAFYAERLHYSIPTSWTRDLFVDSLRSLALQHGANLAKVTGFMWATMRDGEYFDVDLYRVPDIQRYKNDDELDWSTRHQLRFDDFKFPGPILDDPSIGQSRGTYELTTVAKFHCQTSWINRASKDSAELLLHEQGLFDLCEIYCRQYRYAILRQNDWWPTEFDKINKAWMAKRSQYEWQTFHGLDSARQAEWTAKINHALLYGTGGSDADFKVN
;
A
#
# COMPACT_ATOMS: atom_id res chain seq x y z
N MET A 1 -46.74 25.25 25.80
CA MET A 1 -46.13 26.48 26.36
C MET A 1 -44.61 26.31 26.34
N GLY A 2 -43.88 27.24 25.72
CA GLY A 2 -42.41 27.19 25.60
C GLY A 2 -41.93 27.48 24.17
N LYS A 3 -41.56 28.74 23.90
CA LYS A 3 -41.31 29.32 22.58
C LYS A 3 -39.87 29.10 22.06
N SER A 4 -39.78 29.03 20.74
CA SER A 4 -38.60 29.17 19.85
C SER A 4 -37.88 30.53 19.95
N LYS A 5 -36.56 30.54 19.64
CA LYS A 5 -35.79 31.52 18.81
C LYS A 5 -34.32 31.03 18.73
N ALA A 6 -33.81 30.56 17.59
CA ALA A 6 -33.31 31.26 16.39
C ALA A 6 -31.97 32.02 16.60
N LEU A 7 -30.93 31.58 15.91
CA LEU A 7 -29.78 32.41 15.50
C LEU A 7 -29.19 31.89 14.19
N THR A 8 -29.66 32.52 13.11
CA THR A 8 -29.18 32.47 11.74
C THR A 8 -27.87 33.26 11.64
N ARG A 9 -26.84 32.72 10.97
CA ARG A 9 -25.71 33.53 10.47
C ARG A 9 -25.85 33.73 8.97
N HIS A 10 -25.83 35.02 8.60
CA HIS A 10 -25.95 35.52 7.25
C HIS A 10 -24.69 35.29 6.43
N TYR A 11 -24.94 34.83 5.21
CA TYR A 11 -24.07 34.91 4.04
C TYR A 11 -23.95 36.38 3.60
N ASN A 12 -22.76 36.82 3.21
CA ASN A 12 -22.61 38.04 2.40
C ASN A 12 -21.49 37.83 1.37
N PRO A 13 -21.82 37.82 0.06
CA PRO A 13 -20.85 37.80 -1.03
C PRO A 13 -20.58 39.25 -1.48
N THR A 14 -19.36 39.58 -1.91
CA THR A 14 -19.04 40.55 -2.99
C THR A 14 -17.59 41.00 -2.94
N GLY A 15 -17.02 41.24 -4.12
CA GLY A 15 -15.72 41.88 -4.36
C GLY A 15 -14.72 40.87 -4.92
N GLY A 16 -14.39 40.83 -6.21
CA GLY A 16 -14.39 41.88 -7.22
C GLY A 16 -12.99 41.87 -7.84
N TRP A 17 -12.83 41.16 -8.96
CA TRP A 17 -11.67 41.28 -9.85
C TRP A 17 -11.82 42.56 -10.68
N PRO A 18 -10.73 43.26 -11.01
CA PRO A 18 -10.42 43.33 -12.45
C PRO A 18 -8.94 43.48 -12.83
N ALA A 19 -8.74 43.41 -14.15
CA ALA A 19 -7.64 43.90 -14.99
C ALA A 19 -6.58 42.87 -15.40
N THR A 20 -6.76 42.18 -16.53
CA THR A 20 -6.29 42.55 -17.89
C THR A 20 -4.90 43.19 -17.92
N PHE A 21 -3.90 42.38 -18.28
CA PHE A 21 -2.65 42.86 -18.87
C PHE A 21 -2.57 42.40 -20.33
N VAL A 22 -2.65 43.39 -21.21
CA VAL A 22 -2.29 43.32 -22.62
C VAL A 22 -0.78 43.56 -22.70
N TYR A 23 -0.02 42.68 -23.36
CA TYR A 23 1.29 43.05 -23.88
C TYR A 23 1.28 42.91 -25.40
N ASN A 24 1.47 44.07 -26.04
CA ASN A 24 1.75 44.20 -27.45
C ASN A 24 3.17 43.71 -27.77
N LEU A 25 3.27 42.98 -28.87
CA LEU A 25 4.47 42.77 -29.65
C LEU A 25 5.02 44.13 -30.14
N LEU A 26 6.30 44.41 -29.88
CA LEU A 26 7.14 45.20 -30.78
C LEU A 26 8.57 44.66 -30.68
N GLY A 27 9.13 44.31 -31.84
CA GLY A 27 10.45 43.73 -31.97
C GLY A 27 11.57 44.76 -31.95
N MET A 28 12.73 44.34 -31.47
CA MET A 28 14.02 44.86 -31.93
C MET A 28 15.02 43.70 -31.97
N LYS A 29 15.64 43.55 -33.15
CA LYS A 29 16.88 42.80 -33.34
C LYS A 29 17.99 43.57 -32.62
N ASN A 30 18.78 42.89 -31.79
CA ASN A 30 20.23 42.98 -31.81
C ASN A 30 20.88 41.98 -30.84
N THR A 31 21.88 41.31 -31.38
CA THR A 31 22.86 40.39 -30.80
C THR A 31 23.47 40.86 -29.49
N THR A 32 23.32 40.08 -28.43
CA THR A 32 24.36 39.87 -27.40
C THR A 32 24.10 38.51 -26.73
N THR A 33 24.92 37.52 -27.05
CA THR A 33 24.91 36.22 -26.36
C THR A 33 25.51 36.41 -24.97
N VAL A 34 24.65 36.65 -23.96
CA VAL A 34 25.04 36.58 -22.55
C VAL A 34 24.79 35.14 -22.09
N LEU A 35 25.89 34.41 -21.87
CA LEU A 35 25.90 33.10 -21.21
C LEU A 35 25.59 33.31 -19.73
N LEU A 36 24.29 33.41 -19.40
CA LEU A 36 23.79 33.32 -18.04
C LEU A 36 23.83 31.85 -17.62
N PHE A 37 24.89 31.48 -16.90
CA PHE A 37 24.88 30.29 -16.06
C PHE A 37 23.83 30.51 -14.97
N GLY A 38 22.60 30.08 -15.25
CA GLY A 38 21.55 29.96 -14.26
C GLY A 38 21.97 28.93 -13.23
N LEU A 39 22.44 29.41 -12.07
CA LEU A 39 22.58 28.62 -10.87
C LEU A 39 21.15 28.25 -10.41
N PHE A 40 20.61 27.14 -10.92
CA PHE A 40 19.44 26.53 -10.33
C PHE A 40 19.85 25.98 -8.96
N VAL A 41 19.70 26.81 -7.93
CA VAL A 41 19.57 26.31 -6.56
C VAL A 41 18.22 25.60 -6.54
N LEU A 42 18.25 24.29 -6.82
CA LEU A 42 17.18 23.39 -6.44
C LEU A 42 17.09 23.49 -4.92
N ALA A 43 16.17 24.33 -4.45
CA ALA A 43 15.67 24.26 -3.09
C ALA A 43 14.97 22.90 -2.97
N GLY A 44 15.76 21.86 -2.71
CA GLY A 44 15.25 20.55 -2.36
C GLY A 44 14.43 20.74 -1.10
N CYS A 45 13.12 20.57 -1.20
CA CYS A 45 12.30 20.24 -0.04
C CYS A 45 12.94 19.02 0.61
N THR A 46 13.73 19.22 1.66
CA THR A 46 14.20 18.13 2.50
C THR A 46 12.99 17.68 3.29
N THR A 47 12.21 16.77 2.71
CA THR A 47 11.24 15.98 3.46
C THR A 47 12.04 15.32 4.58
N THR A 48 11.73 15.67 5.82
CA THR A 48 12.20 15.01 7.04
C THR A 48 11.61 13.60 7.10
N GLY A 49 11.97 12.76 6.14
CA GLY A 49 11.52 11.37 6.02
C GLY A 49 12.56 10.44 6.61
N GLY A 50 12.12 9.37 7.26
CA GLY A 50 13.01 8.31 7.74
C GLY A 50 14.04 7.91 6.69
N HIS A 51 15.29 7.78 7.12
CA HIS A 51 16.39 7.41 6.22
C HIS A 51 16.60 5.91 6.31
N LEU A 52 16.42 5.22 5.18
CA LEU A 52 16.88 3.85 5.04
C LEU A 52 18.38 3.88 4.75
N PHE A 53 19.18 3.29 5.64
CA PHE A 53 20.61 3.18 5.52
C PHE A 53 21.00 1.76 5.13
N VAL A 54 21.89 1.60 4.17
CA VAL A 54 22.49 0.30 3.85
C VAL A 54 23.97 0.31 4.15
N LYS A 55 24.41 -0.72 4.87
CA LYS A 55 25.81 -1.02 5.11
C LYS A 55 26.13 -2.37 4.47
N THR A 56 26.86 -2.33 3.36
CA THR A 56 27.34 -3.53 2.68
C THR A 56 28.69 -3.97 3.25
N SER A 57 28.85 -5.28 3.48
CA SER A 57 30.14 -5.90 3.77
C SER A 57 30.84 -6.40 2.51
N ILE A 58 30.08 -6.61 1.42
CA ILE A 58 30.59 -7.11 0.14
C ILE A 58 29.99 -6.25 -0.97
N ALA A 59 30.83 -5.81 -1.91
CA ALA A 59 30.36 -5.14 -3.12
C ALA A 59 29.80 -6.17 -4.10
N CYS A 60 28.54 -6.01 -4.50
CA CYS A 60 27.91 -6.81 -5.55
C CYS A 60 27.39 -5.89 -6.66
N PRO A 61 27.43 -6.32 -7.93
CA PRO A 61 26.81 -5.56 -9.01
C PRO A 61 25.30 -5.35 -8.75
N PRO A 62 24.75 -4.16 -9.08
CA PRO A 62 23.33 -3.91 -9.00
C PRO A 62 22.51 -4.92 -9.78
N LEU A 63 21.30 -5.19 -9.31
CA LEU A 63 20.30 -6.01 -10.00
C LEU A 63 19.29 -5.12 -10.73
N SER A 64 18.73 -5.64 -11.82
CA SER A 64 17.61 -5.01 -12.51
C SER A 64 16.41 -4.88 -11.57
N ASP A 65 15.63 -3.81 -11.73
CA ASP A 65 14.36 -3.58 -11.01
C ASP A 65 13.27 -4.60 -11.36
N THR A 66 13.47 -5.38 -12.43
CA THR A 66 12.62 -6.52 -12.82
C THR A 66 12.91 -7.80 -12.05
N VAL A 67 14.03 -7.86 -11.30
CA VAL A 67 14.39 -9.05 -10.52
C VAL A 67 13.41 -9.23 -9.36
N MET A 68 13.03 -10.49 -9.14
CA MET A 68 12.22 -10.88 -7.99
C MET A 68 12.96 -10.54 -6.69
N PHE A 69 12.22 -9.94 -5.75
CA PHE A 69 12.71 -9.63 -4.43
C PHE A 69 11.82 -10.28 -3.38
N VAL A 70 12.41 -10.94 -2.40
CA VAL A 70 11.68 -11.59 -1.30
C VAL A 70 12.08 -10.96 0.03
N LEU A 71 11.09 -10.54 0.81
CA LEU A 71 11.26 -10.14 2.20
C LEU A 71 10.81 -11.27 3.12
N LEU A 72 11.77 -11.91 3.80
CA LEU A 72 11.51 -12.97 4.76
C LEU A 72 11.22 -12.41 6.16
N PRO A 73 10.32 -13.06 6.94
CA PRO A 73 10.07 -12.71 8.32
C PRO A 73 11.26 -13.06 9.22
N LYS A 74 11.19 -12.64 10.49
CA LYS A 74 12.27 -12.84 11.48
C LYS A 74 12.72 -14.30 11.65
N ARG A 75 11.77 -15.22 11.56
CA ARG A 75 11.99 -16.67 11.70
C ARG A 75 11.66 -17.36 10.37
N PRO A 76 12.58 -17.37 9.39
CA PRO A 76 12.35 -18.08 8.14
C PRO A 76 12.31 -19.59 8.40
N LYS A 77 11.63 -20.32 7.51
CA LYS A 77 11.64 -21.79 7.49
C LYS A 77 12.99 -22.27 6.92
N GLY A 78 14.03 -22.25 7.74
CA GLY A 78 15.35 -22.82 7.40
C GLY A 78 16.47 -21.79 7.11
N PRO A 79 17.68 -22.29 6.83
CA PRO A 79 18.83 -21.46 6.52
C PRO A 79 18.67 -20.75 5.16
N ILE A 80 19.30 -19.58 5.03
CA ILE A 80 19.42 -18.89 3.74
C ILE A 80 20.70 -19.38 3.07
N ASP A 81 20.57 -20.05 1.94
CA ASP A 81 21.68 -20.44 1.09
C ASP A 81 21.94 -19.30 0.08
N GLY A 82 22.85 -18.42 0.46
CA GLY A 82 23.16 -17.22 -0.28
C GLY A 82 24.23 -16.42 0.43
N ILE A 83 24.74 -15.41 -0.27
CA ILE A 83 25.80 -14.55 0.26
C ILE A 83 25.14 -13.38 0.98
N LYS A 84 25.36 -13.24 2.29
CA LYS A 84 24.98 -12.04 3.02
C LYS A 84 25.85 -10.88 2.54
N ILE A 85 25.25 -9.93 1.82
CA ILE A 85 25.97 -8.79 1.25
C ILE A 85 26.06 -7.61 2.22
N GLY A 86 25.17 -7.55 3.20
CA GLY A 86 25.08 -6.40 4.09
C GLY A 86 23.86 -6.42 5.00
N ARG A 87 23.56 -5.24 5.52
CA ARG A 87 22.44 -4.95 6.42
C ARG A 87 21.80 -3.64 6.00
N ALA A 88 20.48 -3.59 5.98
CA ALA A 88 19.73 -2.35 5.89
C ALA A 88 19.10 -2.04 7.24
N PHE A 89 19.09 -0.77 7.59
CA PHE A 89 18.53 -0.26 8.82
C PHE A 89 17.66 0.93 8.49
N TYR A 90 16.42 0.89 8.97
CA TYR A 90 15.51 2.02 8.97
C TYR A 90 15.37 2.54 10.38
N ALA A 91 15.54 3.84 10.52
CA ALA A 91 15.22 4.58 11.73
C ALA A 91 14.39 5.79 11.35
N GLU A 92 13.20 5.89 11.91
CA GLU A 92 12.44 7.11 11.88
C GLU A 92 12.29 7.67 13.28
N ARG A 93 12.75 8.91 13.48
CA ARG A 93 12.39 9.66 14.67
C ARG A 93 10.93 10.04 14.54
N LEU A 94 10.07 9.30 15.23
CA LEU A 94 8.64 9.61 15.33
C LEU A 94 8.47 10.93 16.08
N HIS A 95 8.44 12.05 15.36
CA HIS A 95 7.97 13.32 15.90
C HIS A 95 6.43 13.30 15.96
N TYR A 96 5.84 12.68 16.99
CA TYR A 96 4.41 12.71 17.43
C TYR A 96 3.28 12.47 16.39
N SER A 97 3.58 12.43 15.11
CA SER A 97 2.71 12.10 14.01
C SER A 97 3.43 11.02 13.23
N ILE A 98 2.97 9.77 13.37
CA ILE A 98 3.29 8.72 12.40
C ILE A 98 3.01 9.34 11.03
N PRO A 99 4.01 9.49 10.14
CA PRO A 99 3.74 10.04 8.82
C PRO A 99 2.64 9.20 8.21
N THR A 100 1.54 9.86 7.85
CA THR A 100 0.41 9.25 7.13
C THR A 100 0.85 8.59 5.82
N SER A 101 2.09 8.84 5.40
CA SER A 101 2.73 8.40 4.17
C SER A 101 3.66 7.19 4.32
N TRP A 102 3.75 6.51 5.47
CA TRP A 102 4.54 5.26 5.56
C TRP A 102 3.66 4.07 5.85
N THR A 103 3.09 3.55 4.77
CA THR A 103 2.46 2.24 4.72
C THR A 103 3.56 1.19 4.53
N ARG A 104 3.39 -0.02 5.07
CA ARG A 104 4.39 -1.10 5.01
C ARG A 104 4.95 -1.33 3.60
N ASP A 105 4.11 -1.18 2.59
CA ASP A 105 4.45 -1.26 1.17
C ASP A 105 5.49 -0.22 0.73
N LEU A 106 5.41 1.04 1.16
CA LEU A 106 6.39 2.07 0.81
C LEU A 106 7.77 1.77 1.42
N PHE A 107 7.79 1.25 2.66
CA PHE A 107 9.01 0.73 3.26
C PHE A 107 9.56 -0.45 2.47
N VAL A 108 8.72 -1.45 2.16
CA VAL A 108 9.14 -2.65 1.40
C VAL A 108 9.65 -2.27 0.01
N ASP A 109 9.03 -1.30 -0.65
CA ASP A 109 9.42 -0.78 -1.95
C ASP A 109 10.76 -0.03 -1.91
N SER A 110 10.94 0.81 -0.90
CA SER A 110 12.20 1.53 -0.67
C SER A 110 13.32 0.53 -0.35
N LEU A 111 13.04 -0.44 0.52
CA LEU A 111 13.95 -1.52 0.86
C LEU A 111 14.32 -2.36 -0.36
N ARG A 112 13.34 -2.74 -1.17
CA ARG A 112 13.55 -3.48 -2.41
C ARG A 112 14.46 -2.71 -3.35
N SER A 113 14.14 -1.44 -3.63
CA SER A 113 14.88 -0.61 -4.57
C SER A 113 16.35 -0.47 -4.13
N LEU A 114 16.56 -0.21 -2.83
CA LEU A 114 17.90 -0.09 -2.26
C LEU A 114 18.63 -1.43 -2.23
N ALA A 115 17.97 -2.53 -1.87
CA ALA A 115 18.56 -3.86 -1.87
C ALA A 115 19.03 -4.26 -3.28
N LEU A 116 18.19 -4.06 -4.29
CA LEU A 116 18.53 -4.36 -5.69
C LEU A 116 19.69 -3.49 -6.18
N GLN A 117 19.73 -2.20 -5.82
CA GLN A 117 20.86 -1.31 -6.13
C GLN A 117 22.18 -1.83 -5.54
N HIS A 118 22.15 -2.46 -4.37
CA HIS A 118 23.31 -3.09 -3.74
C HIS A 118 23.51 -4.57 -4.13
N GLY A 119 22.72 -5.07 -5.08
CA GLY A 119 22.85 -6.41 -5.63
C GLY A 119 22.19 -7.51 -4.82
N ALA A 120 21.35 -7.21 -3.81
CA ALA A 120 20.56 -8.19 -3.08
C ALA A 120 19.17 -8.38 -3.70
N ASN A 121 18.72 -9.63 -3.77
CA ASN A 121 17.36 -10.03 -4.16
C ASN A 121 16.57 -10.67 -3.01
N LEU A 122 17.17 -10.78 -1.81
CA LEU A 122 16.48 -11.24 -0.62
C LEU A 122 16.82 -10.35 0.57
N ALA A 123 15.81 -9.99 1.35
CA ALA A 123 15.99 -9.36 2.65
C ALA A 123 15.37 -10.24 3.74
N LYS A 124 16.01 -10.34 4.90
CA LYS A 124 15.47 -11.06 6.06
C LYS A 124 15.37 -10.09 7.22
N VAL A 125 14.19 -9.93 7.80
CA VAL A 125 14.02 -9.18 9.05
C VAL A 125 14.85 -9.86 10.14
N THR A 126 15.70 -9.12 10.83
CA THR A 126 16.49 -9.61 11.96
C THR A 126 16.00 -8.98 13.27
N GLY A 127 15.54 -7.75 13.18
CA GLY A 127 15.04 -6.96 14.28
C GLY A 127 13.81 -6.20 13.86
N PHE A 128 12.80 -6.24 14.72
CA PHE A 128 11.69 -5.31 14.68
C PHE A 128 11.45 -4.87 16.11
N MET A 129 11.58 -3.57 16.35
CA MET A 129 11.30 -2.97 17.65
C MET A 129 10.35 -1.80 17.45
N TRP A 130 9.15 -1.95 17.99
CA TRP A 130 8.31 -0.80 18.33
C TRP A 130 8.97 -0.12 19.54
N ALA A 131 9.66 1.00 19.36
CA ALA A 131 10.11 1.74 20.53
C ALA A 131 8.87 2.25 21.26
N THR A 132 8.75 1.85 22.51
CA THR A 132 7.71 2.29 23.44
C THR A 132 7.72 3.81 23.54
N MET A 133 6.73 4.46 22.92
CA MET A 133 6.30 5.86 23.09
C MET A 133 7.32 7.01 22.98
N ARG A 134 8.64 6.79 22.86
CA ARG A 134 9.62 7.90 22.86
C ARG A 134 10.69 7.87 21.77
N ASP A 135 11.03 6.73 21.18
CA ASP A 135 12.27 6.64 20.39
C ASP A 135 12.17 6.03 18.98
N GLY A 136 11.01 6.01 18.32
CA GLY A 136 10.92 5.70 16.89
C GLY A 136 10.70 4.23 16.49
N GLU A 137 10.36 3.98 15.23
CA GLU A 137 10.30 2.62 14.68
C GLU A 137 11.65 2.27 14.05
N TYR A 138 12.16 1.08 14.42
CA TYR A 138 13.38 0.54 13.82
C TYR A 138 13.10 -0.79 13.14
N PHE A 139 13.46 -0.85 11.86
CA PHE A 139 13.50 -2.10 11.11
C PHE A 139 14.92 -2.44 10.78
N ASP A 140 15.26 -3.69 11.05
CA ASP A 140 16.56 -4.22 10.76
C ASP A 140 16.45 -5.45 9.88
N VAL A 141 17.17 -5.41 8.75
CA VAL A 141 17.15 -6.48 7.77
C VAL A 141 18.55 -6.84 7.32
N ASP A 142 18.81 -8.14 7.23
CA ASP A 142 19.98 -8.67 6.54
C ASP A 142 19.68 -8.79 5.05
N LEU A 143 20.62 -8.35 4.21
CA LEU A 143 20.50 -8.39 2.76
C LEU A 143 21.34 -9.54 2.19
N TYR A 144 20.74 -10.30 1.27
CA TYR A 144 21.35 -11.48 0.66
C TYR A 144 21.27 -11.43 -0.86
N ARG A 145 22.34 -11.94 -1.49
CA ARG A 145 22.34 -12.40 -2.88
C ARG A 145 22.07 -13.89 -2.89
N VAL A 146 20.98 -14.29 -3.51
CA VAL A 146 20.57 -15.69 -3.62
C VAL A 146 20.46 -16.06 -5.11
N PRO A 147 21.02 -17.19 -5.57
CA PRO A 147 20.89 -17.63 -6.95
C PRO A 147 19.47 -18.12 -7.28
N ASP A 148 18.89 -18.95 -6.42
CA ASP A 148 17.51 -19.46 -6.54
C ASP A 148 16.59 -18.74 -5.54
N ILE A 149 16.04 -17.61 -5.97
CA ILE A 149 15.15 -16.80 -5.13
C ILE A 149 13.75 -17.42 -4.99
N GLN A 150 13.33 -18.26 -5.94
CA GLN A 150 11.96 -18.79 -5.99
C GLN A 150 11.66 -19.68 -4.79
N ARG A 151 12.63 -20.46 -4.30
CA ARG A 151 12.46 -21.31 -3.12
C ARG A 151 12.10 -20.57 -1.83
N TYR A 152 12.31 -19.25 -1.78
CA TYR A 152 11.99 -18.41 -0.64
C TYR A 152 10.62 -17.74 -0.76
N LYS A 153 9.98 -17.86 -1.93
CA LYS A 153 8.62 -17.38 -2.12
C LYS A 153 7.68 -18.23 -1.27
N ASN A 154 6.81 -17.56 -0.52
CA ASN A 154 5.68 -18.26 0.07
C ASN A 154 4.64 -18.46 -1.03
N ASP A 155 4.54 -19.69 -1.54
CA ASP A 155 3.60 -20.01 -2.60
C ASP A 155 2.17 -20.24 -2.09
N ASP A 156 1.98 -20.31 -0.77
CA ASP A 156 0.67 -20.56 -0.18
C ASP A 156 -0.07 -19.26 0.15
N GLU A 157 0.66 -18.17 0.39
CA GLU A 157 0.11 -16.88 0.80
C GLU A 157 0.78 -15.73 0.06
N LEU A 158 -0.02 -14.74 -0.31
CA LEU A 158 0.46 -13.47 -0.83
C LEU A 158 0.17 -12.38 0.19
N ASP A 159 1.20 -11.63 0.56
CA ASP A 159 1.06 -10.39 1.30
C ASP A 159 0.64 -9.27 0.34
N TRP A 160 -0.27 -8.42 0.79
CA TRP A 160 -0.68 -7.27 0.00
C TRP A 160 0.50 -6.31 -0.26
N SER A 161 0.58 -5.81 -1.49
CA SER A 161 1.48 -4.71 -1.85
C SER A 161 0.86 -3.92 -3.00
N THR A 162 1.22 -2.64 -3.11
CA THR A 162 0.79 -1.76 -4.22
C THR A 162 1.26 -2.26 -5.60
N ARG A 163 2.30 -3.11 -5.64
CA ARG A 163 2.88 -3.64 -6.87
C ARG A 163 2.31 -4.99 -7.30
N HIS A 164 1.68 -5.72 -6.39
CA HIS A 164 1.09 -7.03 -6.71
C HIS A 164 -0.38 -6.85 -7.08
N GLN A 165 -0.69 -7.16 -8.34
CA GLN A 165 -2.05 -7.35 -8.81
C GLN A 165 -2.31 -8.84 -8.87
N LEU A 166 -3.42 -9.30 -8.31
CA LEU A 166 -3.85 -10.69 -8.39
C LEU A 166 -3.89 -11.14 -9.85
N ARG A 167 -3.39 -12.34 -10.08
CA ARG A 167 -3.41 -13.01 -11.38
C ARG A 167 -4.12 -14.34 -11.22
N PHE A 168 -4.61 -14.90 -12.32
CA PHE A 168 -5.24 -16.22 -12.29
C PHE A 168 -4.37 -17.29 -11.61
N ASP A 169 -3.04 -17.24 -11.79
CA ASP A 169 -2.09 -18.19 -11.20
C ASP A 169 -1.93 -18.08 -9.67
N ASP A 170 -2.45 -17.02 -9.06
CA ASP A 170 -2.52 -16.90 -7.60
C ASP A 170 -3.65 -17.77 -7.02
N PHE A 171 -4.63 -18.17 -7.84
CA PHE A 171 -5.74 -19.05 -7.45
C PHE A 171 -5.34 -20.50 -7.71
N LYS A 172 -4.81 -21.16 -6.68
CA LYS A 172 -4.23 -22.51 -6.77
C LYS A 172 -5.20 -23.62 -6.37
N PHE A 173 -6.30 -23.27 -5.68
CA PHE A 173 -7.36 -24.24 -5.45
C PHE A 173 -8.10 -24.49 -6.77
N PRO A 174 -8.32 -25.75 -7.19
CA PRO A 174 -9.00 -26.07 -8.44
C PRO A 174 -10.47 -25.65 -8.45
N GLY A 175 -11.04 -25.32 -7.29
CA GLY A 175 -12.46 -25.00 -7.14
C GLY A 175 -13.35 -26.23 -7.10
N PRO A 176 -14.66 -26.03 -6.90
CA PRO A 176 -15.65 -27.08 -7.07
C PRO A 176 -15.82 -27.44 -8.56
N ILE A 177 -16.26 -28.67 -8.83
CA ILE A 177 -16.76 -29.04 -10.16
C ILE A 177 -18.12 -28.35 -10.32
N LEU A 178 -18.27 -27.55 -11.37
CA LEU A 178 -19.50 -26.82 -11.68
C LEU A 178 -20.30 -27.58 -12.75
N ASP A 179 -21.62 -27.65 -12.57
CA ASP A 179 -22.53 -28.25 -13.56
C ASP A 179 -22.56 -27.43 -14.87
N ASP A 180 -22.39 -26.11 -14.76
CA ASP A 180 -22.24 -25.20 -15.89
C ASP A 180 -20.98 -24.32 -15.71
N PRO A 181 -19.91 -24.59 -16.48
CA PRO A 181 -18.66 -23.84 -16.40
C PRO A 181 -18.78 -22.40 -16.95
N SER A 182 -19.90 -22.02 -17.57
CA SER A 182 -20.12 -20.65 -18.03
C SER A 182 -20.47 -19.69 -16.88
N ILE A 183 -20.95 -20.21 -15.74
CA ILE A 183 -21.36 -19.40 -14.59
C ILE A 183 -20.13 -18.77 -13.93
N GLY A 184 -20.14 -17.44 -13.85
CA GLY A 184 -19.12 -16.68 -13.14
C GLY A 184 -19.14 -16.96 -11.64
N GLN A 185 -18.10 -17.61 -11.12
CA GLN A 185 -17.91 -17.84 -9.70
C GLN A 185 -16.42 -17.76 -9.32
N SER A 186 -16.16 -17.23 -8.15
CA SER A 186 -14.84 -17.17 -7.53
C SER A 186 -14.97 -17.20 -6.01
N ARG A 187 -13.86 -17.51 -5.35
CA ARG A 187 -13.73 -17.36 -3.90
C ARG A 187 -12.28 -17.03 -3.57
N GLY A 188 -12.04 -15.82 -3.11
CA GLY A 188 -10.83 -15.45 -2.39
C GLY A 188 -10.93 -15.73 -0.89
N THR A 189 -9.84 -16.25 -0.33
CA THR A 189 -9.66 -16.39 1.11
C THR A 189 -8.66 -15.35 1.58
N TYR A 190 -9.15 -14.43 2.42
CA TYR A 190 -8.42 -13.27 2.90
C TYR A 190 -8.26 -13.31 4.40
N GLU A 191 -7.13 -12.84 4.89
CA GLU A 191 -6.87 -12.73 6.33
C GLU A 191 -6.48 -11.29 6.68
N LEU A 192 -7.24 -10.71 7.61
CA LEU A 192 -6.92 -9.43 8.23
C LEU A 192 -5.93 -9.68 9.37
N THR A 193 -4.71 -9.20 9.19
CA THR A 193 -3.68 -9.18 10.25
C THR A 193 -3.08 -7.78 10.33
N THR A 194 -1.84 -7.64 10.81
CA THR A 194 -1.07 -6.41 10.55
C THR A 194 -0.73 -6.24 9.06
N VAL A 195 -1.04 -7.24 8.22
CA VAL A 195 -0.88 -7.26 6.77
C VAL A 195 -2.09 -7.96 6.18
N ALA A 196 -2.68 -7.44 5.10
CA ALA A 196 -3.67 -8.20 4.36
C ALA A 196 -3.01 -9.37 3.64
N LYS A 197 -3.52 -10.58 3.86
CA LYS A 197 -3.04 -11.78 3.18
C LYS A 197 -4.09 -12.39 2.28
N PHE A 198 -3.65 -12.96 1.16
CA PHE A 198 -4.44 -13.77 0.25
C PHE A 198 -3.92 -15.21 0.25
N HIS A 199 -4.80 -16.18 0.53
CA HIS A 199 -4.45 -17.59 0.66
C HIS A 199 -4.66 -18.32 -0.67
N CYS A 200 -3.58 -18.61 -1.38
CA CYS A 200 -3.61 -19.14 -2.75
C CYS A 200 -4.23 -20.54 -2.82
N GLN A 201 -3.91 -21.41 -1.85
CA GLN A 201 -4.31 -22.83 -1.84
C GLN A 201 -5.78 -23.07 -1.50
N THR A 202 -6.46 -22.06 -0.98
CA THR A 202 -7.89 -22.11 -0.62
C THR A 202 -8.73 -21.15 -1.46
N SER A 203 -8.11 -20.46 -2.41
CA SER A 203 -8.76 -19.52 -3.31
C SER A 203 -8.85 -20.08 -4.73
N TRP A 204 -10.00 -19.90 -5.37
CA TRP A 204 -10.27 -20.38 -6.73
C TRP A 204 -11.08 -19.35 -7.54
N ILE A 205 -10.98 -19.45 -8.86
CA ILE A 205 -11.73 -18.64 -9.81
C ILE A 205 -12.10 -19.50 -11.01
N ASN A 206 -13.36 -19.44 -11.45
CA ASN A 206 -13.79 -20.16 -12.64
C ASN A 206 -13.23 -19.50 -13.91
N ARG A 207 -12.07 -19.98 -14.35
CA ARG A 207 -11.37 -19.48 -15.55
C ARG A 207 -12.13 -19.74 -16.86
N ALA A 208 -13.08 -20.67 -16.87
CA ALA A 208 -13.87 -20.99 -18.06
C ALA A 208 -15.06 -20.04 -18.27
N SER A 209 -15.44 -19.27 -17.24
CA SER A 209 -16.50 -18.29 -17.36
C SER A 209 -16.07 -17.11 -18.25
N LYS A 210 -17.01 -16.59 -19.03
CA LYS A 210 -16.85 -15.35 -19.79
C LYS A 210 -16.61 -14.13 -18.90
N ASP A 211 -17.01 -14.20 -17.63
CA ASP A 211 -16.91 -13.11 -16.64
C ASP A 211 -15.62 -13.25 -15.78
N SER A 212 -14.71 -14.15 -16.13
CA SER A 212 -13.52 -14.46 -15.33
C SER A 212 -12.57 -13.28 -15.12
N ALA A 213 -12.52 -12.34 -16.07
CA ALA A 213 -11.72 -11.12 -15.93
C ALA A 213 -12.34 -10.17 -14.89
N GLU A 214 -13.66 -10.00 -14.92
CA GLU A 214 -14.42 -9.21 -13.96
C GLU A 214 -14.33 -9.82 -12.56
N LEU A 215 -14.40 -11.14 -12.44
CA LEU A 215 -14.20 -11.84 -11.17
C LEU A 215 -12.78 -11.65 -10.63
N LEU A 216 -11.75 -11.64 -11.48
CA LEU A 216 -10.39 -11.38 -11.02
C LEU A 216 -10.26 -9.96 -10.44
N LEU A 217 -10.88 -8.97 -11.09
CA LEU A 217 -10.95 -7.60 -10.57
C LEU A 217 -11.76 -7.52 -9.27
N HIS A 218 -12.84 -8.31 -9.16
CA HIS A 218 -13.65 -8.39 -7.95
C HIS A 218 -12.81 -8.85 -6.74
N GLU A 219 -12.06 -9.94 -6.91
CA GLU A 219 -11.20 -10.51 -5.88
C GLU A 219 -10.01 -9.58 -5.56
N GLN A 220 -9.50 -8.82 -6.53
CA GLN A 220 -8.51 -7.76 -6.28
C GLN A 220 -9.09 -6.68 -5.37
N GLY A 221 -10.32 -6.22 -5.66
CA GLY A 221 -11.01 -5.23 -4.83
C GLY A 221 -11.24 -5.70 -3.38
N LEU A 222 -11.56 -6.97 -3.17
CA LEU A 222 -11.65 -7.56 -1.83
C LEU A 222 -10.30 -7.59 -1.10
N PHE A 223 -9.22 -7.88 -1.83
CA PHE A 223 -7.87 -7.88 -1.26
C PHE A 223 -7.43 -6.47 -0.83
N ASP A 224 -7.64 -5.50 -1.70
CA ASP A 224 -7.35 -4.09 -1.46
C ASP A 224 -8.19 -3.53 -0.30
N LEU A 225 -9.46 -3.92 -0.22
CA LEU A 225 -10.33 -3.57 0.89
C LEU A 225 -9.81 -4.14 2.22
N CYS A 226 -9.33 -5.38 2.23
CA CYS A 226 -8.71 -5.97 3.43
C CYS A 226 -7.51 -5.12 3.90
N GLU A 227 -6.66 -4.66 2.99
CA GLU A 227 -5.51 -3.82 3.33
C GLU A 227 -5.91 -2.48 3.96
N ILE A 228 -6.99 -1.84 3.50
CA ILE A 228 -7.52 -0.62 4.12
C ILE A 228 -7.78 -0.84 5.62
N TYR A 229 -8.40 -1.96 5.98
CA TYR A 229 -8.66 -2.28 7.38
C TYR A 229 -7.42 -2.76 8.15
N CYS A 230 -6.46 -3.43 7.48
CA CYS A 230 -5.15 -3.72 8.08
C CYS A 230 -4.39 -2.44 8.44
N ARG A 231 -4.46 -1.37 7.61
CA ARG A 231 -3.91 -0.04 7.94
C ARG A 231 -4.54 0.54 9.21
N GLN A 232 -5.86 0.44 9.34
CA GLN A 232 -6.58 0.88 10.53
C GLN A 232 -6.16 0.08 11.77
N TYR A 233 -6.01 -1.24 11.63
CA TYR A 233 -5.56 -2.09 12.73
C TYR A 233 -4.16 -1.75 13.19
N ARG A 234 -3.21 -1.57 12.25
CA ARG A 234 -1.87 -1.09 12.57
C ARG A 234 -1.91 0.25 13.31
N TYR A 235 -2.71 1.19 12.83
CA TYR A 235 -2.87 2.50 13.48
C TYR A 235 -3.47 2.40 14.90
N ALA A 236 -4.44 1.52 15.12
CA ALA A 236 -5.03 1.30 16.43
C ALA A 236 -4.02 0.72 17.43
N ILE A 237 -3.25 -0.30 17.01
CA ILE A 237 -2.17 -0.89 17.82
C ILE A 237 -1.11 0.16 18.19
N LEU A 238 -0.76 1.06 17.27
CA LEU A 238 0.24 2.10 17.55
C LEU A 238 -0.22 3.15 18.56
N ARG A 239 -1.53 3.41 18.68
CA ARG A 239 -2.08 4.41 19.60
C ARG A 239 -2.37 3.87 20.99
N GLN A 240 -2.50 2.55 21.13
CA GLN A 240 -2.84 1.92 22.39
C GLN A 240 -1.61 1.17 22.92
N ASN A 241 -1.19 1.46 24.15
CA ASN A 241 -0.01 0.79 24.75
C ASN A 241 -0.28 -0.65 25.17
N ASP A 242 -1.54 -1.05 25.22
CA ASP A 242 -1.96 -2.37 25.67
C ASP A 242 -2.65 -3.09 24.51
N TRP A 243 -2.14 -4.28 24.17
CA TRP A 243 -2.73 -5.17 23.18
C TRP A 243 -4.12 -5.62 23.63
N TRP A 244 -5.17 -5.01 23.07
CA TRP A 244 -6.54 -5.40 23.39
C TRP A 244 -7.19 -6.18 22.24
N PRO A 245 -7.64 -7.43 22.46
CA PRO A 245 -8.44 -8.20 21.51
C PRO A 245 -9.67 -7.46 20.97
N THR A 246 -10.19 -6.50 21.75
CA THR A 246 -11.40 -5.73 21.42
C THR A 246 -11.24 -4.83 20.19
N GLU A 247 -10.06 -4.27 19.95
CA GLU A 247 -9.83 -3.41 18.76
C GLU A 247 -9.78 -4.25 17.48
N PHE A 248 -9.13 -5.42 17.55
CA PHE A 248 -9.12 -6.36 16.43
C PHE A 248 -10.55 -6.77 16.08
N ASP A 249 -11.35 -7.19 17.07
CA ASP A 249 -12.74 -7.60 16.84
C ASP A 249 -13.59 -6.48 16.23
N LYS A 250 -13.41 -5.24 16.70
CA LYS A 250 -14.09 -4.06 16.17
C LYS A 250 -13.77 -3.84 14.70
N ILE A 251 -12.48 -3.86 14.35
CA ILE A 251 -12.00 -3.62 12.99
C ILE A 251 -12.38 -4.78 12.07
N ASN A 252 -12.22 -6.01 12.53
CA ASN A 252 -12.63 -7.21 11.80
C ASN A 252 -14.13 -7.19 11.50
N LYS A 253 -14.98 -6.81 12.46
CA LYS A 253 -16.41 -6.65 12.24
C LYS A 253 -16.73 -5.58 11.19
N ALA A 254 -16.05 -4.45 11.23
CA ALA A 254 -16.22 -3.37 10.24
C ALA A 254 -15.78 -3.80 8.84
N TRP A 255 -14.64 -4.50 8.73
CA TRP A 255 -14.16 -5.09 7.49
C TRP A 255 -15.17 -6.09 6.91
N MET A 256 -15.66 -7.03 7.70
CA MET A 256 -16.65 -8.02 7.26
C MET A 256 -17.94 -7.35 6.77
N ALA A 257 -18.43 -6.32 7.47
CA ALA A 257 -19.60 -5.56 7.04
C ALA A 257 -19.36 -4.85 5.70
N LYS A 258 -18.18 -4.24 5.51
CA LYS A 258 -17.83 -3.53 4.27
C LYS A 258 -17.60 -4.50 3.10
N ARG A 259 -16.98 -5.66 3.36
CA ARG A 259 -16.87 -6.76 2.41
C ARG A 259 -18.25 -7.19 1.92
N SER A 260 -19.18 -7.50 2.82
CA SER A 260 -20.53 -7.90 2.43
C SER A 260 -21.27 -6.80 1.65
N GLN A 261 -21.04 -5.54 2.00
CA GLN A 261 -21.57 -4.40 1.22
C GLN A 261 -21.02 -4.38 -0.21
N TYR A 262 -19.70 -4.55 -0.38
CA TYR A 262 -19.04 -4.60 -1.68
C TYR A 262 -19.53 -5.78 -2.52
N GLU A 263 -19.55 -6.98 -1.94
CA GLU A 263 -20.04 -8.21 -2.59
C GLU A 263 -21.49 -8.04 -3.09
N TRP A 264 -22.38 -7.50 -2.25
CA TRP A 264 -23.77 -7.27 -2.63
C TRP A 264 -23.94 -6.19 -3.71
N GLN A 265 -23.28 -5.03 -3.55
CA GLN A 265 -23.45 -3.91 -4.48
C GLN A 265 -22.84 -4.16 -5.86
N THR A 266 -21.82 -5.02 -5.96
CA THR A 266 -21.18 -5.38 -7.23
C THR A 266 -21.78 -6.63 -7.87
N PHE A 267 -22.87 -7.16 -7.28
CA PHE A 267 -23.47 -8.44 -7.65
C PHE A 267 -22.40 -9.55 -7.76
N HIS A 268 -21.58 -9.68 -6.70
CA HIS A 268 -20.46 -10.63 -6.62
C HIS A 268 -19.47 -10.52 -7.80
N GLY A 269 -19.20 -9.31 -8.26
CA GLY A 269 -18.26 -9.06 -9.36
C GLY A 269 -18.87 -9.09 -10.76
N LEU A 270 -20.19 -9.21 -10.88
CA LEU A 270 -20.87 -9.26 -12.18
C LEU A 270 -21.42 -7.90 -12.65
N ASP A 271 -21.44 -6.89 -11.79
CA ASP A 271 -21.76 -5.49 -12.15
C ASP A 271 -20.48 -4.67 -12.31
N SER A 272 -20.00 -4.51 -13.54
CA SER A 272 -18.75 -3.82 -13.86
C SER A 272 -18.79 -2.31 -13.55
N ALA A 273 -19.97 -1.67 -13.69
CA ALA A 273 -20.12 -0.25 -13.38
C ALA A 273 -19.98 -0.02 -11.87
N ARG A 274 -20.63 -0.84 -11.05
CA ARG A 274 -20.50 -0.79 -9.59
C ARG A 274 -19.09 -1.14 -9.12
N GLN A 275 -18.45 -2.12 -9.75
CA GLN A 275 -17.04 -2.42 -9.45
C GLN A 275 -16.14 -1.22 -9.72
N ALA A 276 -16.28 -0.55 -10.87
CA ALA A 276 -15.49 0.63 -11.18
C ALA A 276 -15.68 1.76 -10.15
N GLU A 277 -16.91 2.00 -9.69
CA GLU A 277 -17.19 2.95 -8.61
C GLU A 277 -16.46 2.59 -7.31
N TRP A 278 -16.49 1.31 -6.93
CA TRP A 278 -15.80 0.82 -5.73
C TRP A 278 -14.28 0.86 -5.86
N THR A 279 -13.74 0.45 -7.01
CA THR A 279 -12.31 0.53 -7.32
C THR A 279 -11.80 1.97 -7.16
N ALA A 280 -12.55 2.96 -7.63
CA ALA A 280 -12.18 4.37 -7.46
C ALA A 280 -12.11 4.78 -5.98
N LYS A 281 -13.09 4.37 -5.16
CA LYS A 281 -13.11 4.64 -3.70
C LYS A 281 -11.95 3.95 -2.97
N ILE A 282 -11.74 2.67 -3.27
CA ILE A 282 -10.66 1.86 -2.68
C ILE A 282 -9.30 2.47 -3.02
N ASN A 283 -9.06 2.80 -4.29
CA ASN A 283 -7.81 3.43 -4.73
C ASN A 283 -7.58 4.78 -4.06
N HIS A 284 -8.62 5.60 -3.92
CA HIS A 284 -8.53 6.87 -3.20
C HIS A 284 -8.13 6.64 -1.73
N ALA A 285 -8.76 5.69 -1.05
CA ALA A 285 -8.44 5.36 0.35
C ALA A 285 -7.03 4.78 0.52
N LEU A 286 -6.56 3.96 -0.42
CA LEU A 286 -5.19 3.43 -0.42
C LEU A 286 -4.14 4.49 -0.72
N LEU A 287 -4.47 5.52 -1.50
CA LEU A 287 -3.54 6.60 -1.84
C LEU A 287 -3.41 7.65 -0.72
N TYR A 288 -4.52 8.00 -0.05
CA TYR A 288 -4.58 9.15 0.85
C TYR A 288 -4.95 8.83 2.30
N GLY A 289 -5.30 7.57 2.60
CA GLY A 289 -5.77 7.16 3.92
C GLY A 289 -4.78 6.28 4.69
N THR A 290 -4.76 6.47 6.01
CA THR A 290 -4.33 5.43 6.98
C THR A 290 -5.37 4.31 7.10
N GLY A 291 -6.33 4.24 6.17
CA GLY A 291 -7.59 3.54 6.27
C GLY A 291 -8.61 4.17 7.23
N GLY A 292 -8.18 4.90 8.28
CA GLY A 292 -9.06 5.33 9.38
C GLY A 292 -9.69 6.72 9.24
N SER A 293 -9.16 7.57 8.36
CA SER A 293 -9.67 8.94 8.13
C SER A 293 -10.67 9.05 6.99
N ASP A 294 -10.81 8.01 6.17
CA ASP A 294 -11.78 8.01 5.07
C ASP A 294 -13.18 7.73 5.64
N ALA A 295 -14.12 8.65 5.39
CA ALA A 295 -15.48 8.55 5.88
C ALA A 295 -16.19 7.28 5.37
N ASP A 296 -15.83 6.79 4.17
CA ASP A 296 -16.45 5.63 3.55
C ASP A 296 -16.02 4.30 4.20
N PHE A 297 -14.86 4.29 4.86
CA PHE A 297 -14.22 3.09 5.46
C PHE A 297 -14.07 3.18 6.98
N LYS A 298 -14.70 4.17 7.61
CA LYS A 298 -14.61 4.41 9.04
C LYS A 298 -15.09 3.21 9.86
N VAL A 299 -14.29 2.84 10.87
CA VAL A 299 -14.67 1.88 11.93
C VAL A 299 -15.45 2.64 13.01
N ASN A 300 -16.76 2.38 13.10
CA ASN A 300 -17.65 2.96 14.11
C ASN A 300 -17.52 2.24 15.45
#